data_AF-A0A0W7TI32-F1
#
_entry.id   AF-A0A0W7TI32-F1
#
_cell.length_a   1.000
_cell.length_b   1.000
_cell.length_c   1.000
_cell.angle_alpha   90.00
_cell.angle_beta   90.00
_cell.angle_gamma   90.00
#
_symmetry.space_group_name_H-M   'P 1'
#
loop_
_entity.id
_entity.type
_entity.pdbx_description
1 polymer ?
#
loop_
_entity_poly.entity_id
_entity_poly.type
_entity_poly.pdbx_seq_one_letter_code
_entity_poly.pdbx_strand_id
1 'polypeptide(L)'
;MKLTVLHVRERKEHCSLVSVETVDDDHLAEAIGADYAELYHRRVGKERKEYVIICDEIGRIRERAPTAIVRTAEMPVVSFVGDILVCKDSGDDLASITAEDAAYLLTSMIVCTYKGAQIACLEVDR
;
A
#
# COMPACT_ATOMS: atom_id res chain seq x y z
N MET A 1 -3.29 -16.98 10.24
CA MET A 1 -4.64 -16.77 9.65
C MET A 1 -4.47 -16.28 8.22
N LYS A 2 -5.27 -16.76 7.27
CA LYS A 2 -5.18 -16.31 5.88
C LYS A 2 -5.95 -15.00 5.65
N LEU A 3 -5.25 -14.01 5.10
CA LEU A 3 -5.75 -12.68 4.76
C LEU A 3 -5.79 -12.50 3.25
N THR A 4 -6.95 -12.16 2.69
CA THR A 4 -7.01 -11.60 1.34
C THR A 4 -6.58 -10.13 1.41
N VAL A 5 -5.58 -9.75 0.63
CA VAL A 5 -4.96 -8.42 0.66
C VAL A 5 -4.76 -7.89 -0.76
N LEU A 6 -4.68 -6.57 -0.90
CA LEU A 6 -4.21 -5.93 -2.12
C LEU A 6 -2.71 -5.72 -1.99
N HIS A 7 -1.96 -6.25 -2.94
CA HIS A 7 -0.52 -6.06 -3.01
C HIS A 7 -0.19 -5.06 -4.12
N VAL A 8 0.52 -4.00 -3.75
CA VAL A 8 1.06 -3.01 -4.70
C VAL A 8 2.59 -3.14 -4.70
N ARG A 9 3.16 -3.63 -5.82
CA ARG A 9 4.60 -3.92 -5.96
C ARG A 9 5.29 -3.02 -6.95
N GLU A 10 6.48 -2.53 -6.64
CA GLU A 10 7.31 -1.83 -7.61
C GLU A 10 7.80 -2.77 -8.74
N ARG A 11 7.91 -2.25 -9.96
CA ARG A 11 8.60 -2.92 -11.08
C ARG A 11 9.76 -2.08 -11.60
N LYS A 12 10.79 -2.76 -12.11
CA LYS A 12 12.03 -2.13 -12.63
C LYS A 12 11.83 -1.14 -13.79
N GLU A 13 10.76 -1.29 -14.57
CA GLU A 13 10.58 -0.56 -15.84
C GLU A 13 9.31 0.30 -15.89
N HIS A 14 8.33 0.07 -15.01
CA HIS A 14 7.03 0.76 -15.00
C HIS A 14 6.37 0.78 -13.62
N CYS A 15 5.32 1.60 -13.54
CA CYS A 15 4.33 1.71 -12.46
C CYS A 15 4.05 0.40 -11.70
N SER A 16 3.65 0.56 -10.44
CA SER A 16 3.39 -0.55 -9.52
C SER A 16 2.44 -1.61 -10.09
N LEU A 17 2.78 -2.89 -9.91
CA LEU A 17 1.88 -4.02 -10.13
C LEU A 17 0.88 -4.06 -8.99
N VAL A 18 -0.40 -4.19 -9.32
CA VAL A 18 -1.45 -4.39 -8.32
C VAL A 18 -2.07 -5.78 -8.49
N SER A 19 -2.11 -6.56 -7.41
CA SER A 19 -2.77 -7.88 -7.39
C SER A 19 -3.53 -8.07 -6.10
N VAL A 20 -4.59 -8.89 -6.14
CA VAL A 20 -5.26 -9.38 -4.94
C VAL A 20 -4.78 -10.80 -4.69
N GLU A 21 -4.27 -11.08 -3.50
CA GLU A 21 -3.78 -12.41 -3.14
C GLU A 21 -4.12 -12.77 -1.70
N THR A 22 -4.00 -14.06 -1.38
CA THR A 22 -4.16 -14.56 -0.02
C THR A 22 -2.79 -14.77 0.61
N VAL A 23 -2.51 -14.05 1.70
CA VAL A 23 -1.25 -14.10 2.45
C VAL A 23 -1.53 -14.64 3.85
N ASP A 24 -0.59 -15.34 4.46
CA ASP A 24 -0.69 -15.72 5.87
C ASP A 24 -0.22 -14.55 6.75
N ASP A 25 -0.90 -14.29 7.85
CA ASP A 25 -0.54 -13.21 8.79
C ASP A 25 0.91 -13.29 9.27
N ASP A 26 1.40 -14.49 9.55
CA ASP A 26 2.79 -14.74 9.97
C ASP A 26 3.82 -14.47 8.84
N HIS A 27 3.37 -14.36 7.59
CA HIS A 27 4.22 -14.18 6.40
C HIS A 27 4.00 -12.82 5.71
N LEU A 28 3.38 -11.84 6.40
CA LEU A 28 3.13 -10.50 5.84
C LEU A 28 4.43 -9.75 5.48
N ALA A 29 5.47 -9.87 6.31
CA ALA A 29 6.77 -9.24 6.05
C ALA A 29 7.46 -9.87 4.83
N GLU A 30 7.46 -11.20 4.72
CA GLU A 30 8.00 -11.92 3.56
C GLU A 30 7.26 -11.54 2.28
N ALA A 31 5.94 -11.38 2.34
CA ALA A 31 5.13 -11.00 1.19
C ALA A 31 5.56 -9.65 0.61
N ILE A 32 5.95 -8.65 1.41
CA ILE A 32 6.50 -7.38 0.92
C ILE A 32 8.03 -7.40 0.72
N GLY A 33 8.67 -8.56 0.84
CA GLY A 33 10.11 -8.73 0.67
C GLY A 33 10.95 -8.10 1.79
N ALA A 34 10.41 -8.01 3.00
CA ALA A 34 11.04 -7.39 4.16
C ALA A 34 11.25 -8.37 5.32
N ASP A 35 12.28 -8.08 6.13
CA ASP A 35 12.57 -8.83 7.36
C ASP A 35 11.69 -8.34 8.53
N TYR A 36 11.18 -7.11 8.43
CA TYR A 36 10.27 -6.47 9.38
C TYR A 36 9.24 -5.63 8.62
N ALA A 37 8.03 -5.53 9.17
CA ALA A 37 6.97 -4.71 8.60
C ALA A 37 6.33 -3.82 9.66
N GLU A 38 5.85 -2.67 9.22
CA GLU A 38 5.12 -1.68 9.99
C GLU A 38 3.68 -1.54 9.46
N LEU A 39 2.78 -1.15 10.35
CA LEU A 39 1.35 -1.11 10.13
C LEU A 39 0.86 0.33 10.23
N TYR A 40 0.22 0.81 9.16
CA TYR A 40 -0.29 2.17 9.04
C TYR A 40 -1.79 2.16 8.77
N HIS A 41 -2.59 2.66 9.72
CA HIS A 41 -4.01 2.87 9.48
C HIS A 41 -4.19 4.09 8.60
N ARG A 42 -4.89 3.92 7.47
CA ARG A 42 -5.04 4.94 6.44
C ARG A 42 -6.43 4.90 5.82
N ARG A 43 -6.93 6.09 5.47
CA ARG A 43 -8.14 6.25 4.66
C ARG A 43 -7.74 6.41 3.21
N VAL A 44 -8.34 5.58 2.37
CA VAL A 44 -8.08 5.53 0.94
C VAL A 44 -9.24 6.14 0.20
N GLY A 45 -8.95 6.82 -0.92
CA GLY A 45 -9.92 7.24 -1.91
C GLY A 45 -10.94 8.30 -1.44
N LYS A 46 -11.87 8.65 -2.33
CA LYS A 46 -12.84 9.74 -2.10
C LYS A 46 -13.84 9.45 -0.99
N GLU A 47 -14.17 8.17 -0.81
CA GLU A 47 -15.08 7.71 0.26
C GLU A 47 -14.38 7.61 1.62
N ARG A 48 -13.05 7.80 1.67
CA ARG A 48 -12.24 7.75 2.89
C ARG A 48 -12.43 6.45 3.69
N LYS A 49 -12.51 5.32 2.99
CA LYS A 49 -12.63 3.99 3.60
C LYS A 49 -11.33 3.66 4.34
N GLU A 50 -11.46 3.17 5.57
CA GLU A 50 -10.32 2.79 6.42
C GLU A 50 -9.74 1.42 6.03
N TYR A 51 -8.42 1.38 5.97
CA TYR A 51 -7.58 0.23 5.66
C TYR A 51 -6.30 0.27 6.48
N VAL A 52 -5.63 -0.87 6.57
CA VAL A 52 -4.28 -0.99 7.14
C VAL A 52 -3.30 -1.22 6.00
N ILE A 53 -2.25 -0.41 5.96
CA ILE A 53 -1.15 -0.49 5.00
C ILE A 53 0.07 -1.08 5.71
N ILE A 54 0.62 -2.13 5.13
CA ILE A 54 1.76 -2.88 5.65
C ILE A 54 2.96 -2.62 4.74
N CYS A 55 4.07 -2.14 5.30
CA CYS A 55 5.28 -1.76 4.56
C CYS A 55 6.56 -1.88 5.41
N ASP A 56 7.75 -1.76 4.82
CA ASP A 56 9.04 -1.69 5.56
C ASP A 56 9.59 -0.25 5.58
N GLU A 57 9.61 0.44 6.72
CA GLU A 57 10.11 1.82 6.78
C GLU A 57 11.63 1.91 7.05
N ILE A 58 12.26 0.88 7.63
CA ILE A 58 13.54 1.02 8.34
C ILE A 58 14.78 0.81 7.45
N GLY A 59 14.74 -0.03 6.40
CA GLY A 59 16.00 -0.55 5.84
C GLY A 59 16.22 -0.42 4.33
N ARG A 60 15.23 -0.77 3.51
CA ARG A 60 15.46 -1.02 2.06
C ARG A 60 14.68 -0.12 1.12
N ILE A 61 13.84 0.73 1.68
CA ILE A 61 12.68 1.25 0.97
C ILE A 61 12.89 2.67 0.41
N ARG A 62 13.74 3.51 1.03
CA ARG A 62 13.93 4.92 0.62
C ARG A 62 14.48 5.12 -0.79
N GLU A 63 15.11 4.11 -1.38
CA GLU A 63 15.65 4.15 -2.75
C GLU A 63 14.65 3.66 -3.81
N ARG A 64 13.56 3.00 -3.39
CA ARG A 64 12.52 2.44 -4.26
C ARG A 64 11.50 3.49 -4.68
N ALA A 65 10.72 3.19 -5.72
CA ALA A 65 9.58 3.99 -6.13
C ALA A 65 8.42 3.92 -5.11
N PRO A 66 7.66 5.01 -4.94
CA PRO A 66 6.43 5.02 -4.15
C PRO A 66 5.37 4.05 -4.67
N THR A 67 4.73 3.34 -3.74
CA THR A 67 3.54 2.51 -4.01
C THR A 67 2.29 3.07 -3.32
N ALA A 68 2.45 3.92 -2.30
CA ALA A 68 1.38 4.78 -1.81
C ALA A 68 1.90 6.19 -1.49
N ILE A 69 1.01 7.18 -1.61
CA ILE A 69 1.34 8.58 -1.34
C ILE A 69 0.28 9.30 -0.52
N VAL A 70 0.74 10.22 0.31
CA VAL A 70 -0.06 11.23 1.00
C VAL A 70 0.18 12.58 0.32
N ARG A 71 -0.88 13.27 -0.08
CA ARG A 71 -0.79 14.67 -0.51
C ARG A 71 -1.13 15.58 0.66
N THR A 72 -0.20 16.44 1.06
CA THR A 72 -0.45 17.45 2.10
C THR A 72 -0.19 18.85 1.56
N ALA A 73 -0.84 19.85 2.16
CA ALA A 73 -0.61 21.25 1.81
C ALA A 73 0.80 21.74 2.22
N GLU A 74 1.38 21.17 3.28
CA GLU A 74 2.65 21.60 3.88
C GLU A 74 3.86 20.89 3.24
N MET A 75 3.70 19.63 2.84
CA MET A 75 4.68 18.82 2.13
C MET A 75 3.97 18.17 0.93
N PRO A 76 4.36 18.50 -0.31
CA PRO A 76 3.52 18.22 -1.48
C PRO A 76 3.21 16.73 -1.64
N VAL A 77 4.14 15.85 -1.24
CA VAL A 77 3.95 14.41 -1.21
C VAL A 77 4.79 13.78 -0.08
N VAL A 78 4.16 13.02 0.82
CA VAL A 78 4.84 11.98 1.65
C VAL A 78 4.57 10.64 0.98
N SER A 79 5.53 9.73 0.97
CA SER A 79 5.41 8.47 0.23
C SER A 79 5.70 7.27 1.11
N PHE A 80 4.83 6.26 1.04
CA PHE A 80 5.20 4.89 1.34
C PHE A 80 5.82 4.30 0.09
N VAL A 81 7.01 3.78 0.27
CA VAL A 81 7.92 3.38 -0.80
C VAL A 81 8.05 1.85 -0.80
N GLY A 82 8.42 1.26 -1.94
CA GLY A 82 8.57 -0.20 -2.07
C GLY A 82 7.25 -0.96 -1.96
N ASP A 83 7.30 -2.28 -1.86
CA ASP A 83 6.09 -3.11 -1.92
C ASP A 83 5.22 -2.93 -0.67
N ILE A 84 3.89 -2.89 -0.84
CA ILE A 84 2.93 -2.75 0.26
C ILE A 84 1.79 -3.76 0.16
N LEU A 85 1.24 -4.15 1.31
CA LEU A 85 -0.04 -4.85 1.40
C LEU A 85 -1.10 -3.94 2.01
N VAL A 86 -2.33 -4.08 1.53
CA VAL A 86 -3.50 -3.39 2.05
C VAL A 86 -4.52 -4.41 2.53
N CYS A 87 -4.91 -4.30 3.80
CA CYS A 87 -5.90 -5.15 4.46
C CYS A 87 -6.94 -4.30 5.21
N LYS A 88 -7.97 -4.93 5.77
CA LYS A 88 -8.97 -4.27 6.61
C LYS A 88 -8.52 -4.26 8.06
N ASP A 89 -8.91 -3.21 8.76
CA ASP A 89 -8.87 -3.18 10.22
C ASP A 89 -10.10 -3.90 10.78
N SER A 90 -9.92 -4.79 11.77
CA SER A 90 -11.01 -5.38 12.55
C SER A 90 -10.95 -5.05 14.04
N GLY A 91 -10.20 -4.00 14.40
CA GLY A 91 -10.00 -3.54 15.77
C GLY A 91 -8.76 -4.18 16.38
N ASP A 92 -8.91 -5.39 16.91
CA ASP A 92 -7.81 -6.08 17.60
C ASP A 92 -6.90 -6.89 16.64
N ASP A 93 -7.39 -7.17 15.42
CA ASP A 93 -6.69 -7.99 14.42
C ASP A 93 -6.83 -7.43 12.98
N LEU A 94 -6.01 -7.95 12.07
CA LEU A 94 -6.14 -7.70 10.64
C LEU A 94 -7.27 -8.54 10.02
N ALA A 95 -8.01 -7.95 9.09
CA ALA A 95 -9.06 -8.63 8.35
C ALA A 95 -8.81 -8.64 6.84
N SER A 96 -9.37 -9.65 6.18
CA SER A 96 -9.35 -9.76 4.72
C SER A 96 -10.11 -8.61 4.07
N ILE A 97 -9.60 -8.13 2.93
CA ILE A 97 -10.39 -7.27 2.04
C ILE A 97 -11.44 -8.10 1.30
N THR A 98 -12.59 -7.50 1.03
CA THR A 98 -13.61 -8.08 0.15
C THR A 98 -13.30 -7.82 -1.33
N ALA A 99 -14.04 -8.45 -2.24
CA ALA A 99 -13.96 -8.12 -3.67
C ALA A 99 -14.38 -6.66 -3.97
N GLU A 100 -15.33 -6.12 -3.19
CA GLU A 100 -15.72 -4.71 -3.29
C GLU A 100 -14.59 -3.78 -2.85
N ASP A 101 -13.92 -4.11 -1.73
CA ASP A 101 -12.75 -3.37 -1.27
C ASP A 101 -11.63 -3.38 -2.30
N ALA A 102 -11.33 -4.54 -2.90
CA ALA A 102 -10.33 -4.63 -3.94
C ALA A 102 -10.66 -3.75 -5.15
N ALA A 103 -11.92 -3.79 -5.62
CA ALA A 103 -12.37 -2.91 -6.71
C ALA A 103 -12.24 -1.44 -6.33
N TYR A 104 -12.62 -1.07 -5.11
CA TYR A 104 -12.50 0.29 -4.60
C TYR A 104 -11.05 0.79 -4.55
N LEU A 105 -10.15 0.00 -3.95
CA LEU A 105 -8.73 0.33 -3.83
C LEU A 105 -8.08 0.47 -5.22
N LEU A 106 -8.42 -0.41 -6.17
CA LEU A 106 -7.96 -0.31 -7.56
C LEU A 106 -8.40 1.00 -8.23
N THR A 107 -9.65 1.44 -8.01
CA THR A 107 -10.14 2.72 -8.54
C THR A 107 -9.56 3.94 -7.80
N SER A 108 -8.97 3.73 -6.63
CA SER A 108 -8.30 4.76 -5.83
C SER A 108 -6.80 4.88 -6.14
N MET A 109 -6.28 4.05 -7.04
CA MET A 109 -4.93 4.20 -7.58
C MET A 109 -4.87 5.46 -8.44
N ILE A 110 -3.80 6.23 -8.26
CA ILE A 110 -3.54 7.45 -9.02
C ILE A 110 -2.21 7.34 -9.75
N VAL A 111 -2.11 8.06 -10.86
CA VAL A 111 -0.83 8.27 -11.54
C VAL A 111 -0.25 9.60 -11.08
N CYS A 112 1.00 9.59 -10.62
CA CYS A 112 1.72 10.81 -10.24
C CYS A 112 3.15 10.81 -10.79
N THR A 113 3.78 11.99 -10.78
CA THR A 113 5.19 12.15 -11.14
C THR A 113 6.07 12.06 -9.89
N TYR A 114 6.98 11.10 -9.86
CA TYR A 114 8.00 10.98 -8.81
C TYR A 114 9.39 10.89 -9.43
N LYS A 115 10.31 11.77 -9.03
CA LYS A 115 11.68 11.88 -9.59
C LYS A 115 11.73 11.88 -11.14
N GLY A 116 10.71 12.47 -11.79
CA GLY A 116 10.61 12.56 -13.25
C GLY A 116 9.96 11.37 -13.96
N ALA A 117 9.64 10.28 -13.24
CA ALA A 117 8.92 9.13 -13.78
C ALA A 117 7.43 9.19 -13.43
N GLN A 118 6.57 8.67 -14.32
CA GLN A 118 5.17 8.40 -13.99
C GLN A 118 5.08 7.10 -13.20
N ILE A 119 4.41 7.14 -12.06
CA ILE A 119 4.18 5.98 -11.20
C ILE A 119 2.70 5.85 -10.87
N ALA A 120 2.20 4.61 -10.77
CA ALA A 120 0.90 4.33 -10.17
C ALA A 120 1.09 4.03 -8.69
N CYS A 121 0.33 4.71 -7.84
CA CYS A 121 0.40 4.59 -6.40
C CYS A 121 -0.98 4.73 -5.78
N LEU A 122 -1.16 4.18 -4.59
CA LEU A 122 -2.38 4.33 -3.81
C LEU A 122 -2.39 5.71 -3.14
N GLU A 123 -3.47 6.47 -3.31
CA GLU A 123 -3.64 7.73 -2.58
C GLU A 123 -4.26 7.47 -1.20
N VAL A 124 -3.56 7.91 -0.16
CA VAL A 124 -3.91 7.67 1.25
C VAL A 124 -3.89 8.99 2.03
N ASP A 125 -4.61 9.05 3.15
CA ASP A 125 -4.56 10.23 4.03
C ASP A 125 -3.30 10.27 4.92
N ARG A 126 -3.14 11.38 5.67
CA ARG A 126 -1.94 11.67 6.45
C ARG A 126 -1.84 10.79 7.69
#